data_AF-A0A950XDE9-F1
#
_entry.id   AF-A0A950XDE9-F1
#
_cell.length_a   1.000
_cell.length_b   1.000
_cell.length_c   1.000
_cell.angle_alpha   90.00
_cell.angle_beta   90.00
_cell.angle_gamma   90.00
#
_symmetry.space_group_name_H-M   'P 1'
#
loop_
_entity.id
_entity.type
_entity.pdbx_description
1 polymer ?
#
loop_
_entity_poly.entity_id
_entity_poly.type
_entity_poly.pdbx_seq_one_letter_code
_entity_poly.pdbx_strand_id
1 'polypeptide(L)'
;MNNYSPTVSKIITDYLERVRSKLRLLPANEQEEFVKELHSHIYEAYQKAQDQDDVAKILSVLRNLGEPAEVVSDRLPGAMVRSGSKRKLPLYILGGIFIALFGIPLGFGGVGVLLGLLFALTGVLIAYYAAAGSILLGGGVFGLLGVIRVLLPELWERLVTLGFIQIDGPVGDFLAHFPASDQGLFIILFASLFIVAGLGMLRGGRYLLRGLRFLFNLVFEWMRRFAQSIRRKLRQKPGPAPIFSQSSRPFEGPYNARFVKF
;
A
#
# COMPACT_ATOMS: atom_id res chain seq x y z
N MET A 1 32.59 25.36 -25.13
CA MET A 1 32.30 24.09 -25.85
C MET A 1 33.47 23.17 -25.60
N ASN A 2 33.23 22.02 -24.97
CA ASN A 2 34.30 21.12 -24.54
C ASN A 2 34.88 20.41 -25.78
N ASN A 3 36.21 20.41 -25.92
CA ASN A 3 36.93 19.82 -27.05
C ASN A 3 36.99 18.29 -26.90
N TYR A 4 35.87 17.61 -27.09
CA TYR A 4 35.86 16.15 -27.25
C TYR A 4 35.89 15.82 -28.75
N SER A 5 36.52 14.69 -29.09
CA SER A 5 36.28 14.04 -30.37
C SER A 5 34.77 13.71 -30.51
N PRO A 6 34.18 13.77 -31.72
CA PRO A 6 32.77 13.47 -31.94
C PRO A 6 32.33 12.12 -31.38
N THR A 7 33.21 11.12 -31.48
CA THR A 7 32.97 9.76 -30.96
C THR A 7 32.89 9.75 -29.43
N VAL A 8 33.81 10.44 -28.76
CA VAL A 8 33.84 10.55 -27.29
C VAL A 8 32.59 11.27 -26.78
N SER A 9 32.20 12.36 -27.43
CA SER A 9 30.99 13.09 -27.07
C SER A 9 29.76 12.19 -27.09
N LYS A 10 29.62 11.34 -28.13
CA LYS A 10 28.49 10.41 -28.25
C LYS A 10 28.47 9.39 -27.11
N ILE A 11 29.62 8.82 -26.76
CA ILE A 11 29.73 7.85 -25.66
C ILE A 11 29.30 8.47 -24.32
N ILE A 12 29.74 9.71 -24.05
CA ILE A 12 29.36 10.44 -22.83
C ILE A 12 27.86 10.71 -22.81
N THR A 13 27.30 11.20 -23.92
CA THR A 13 25.86 11.48 -24.03
C THR A 13 25.03 10.22 -23.76
N ASP A 14 25.36 9.08 -24.36
CA ASP A 14 24.65 7.81 -24.15
C ASP A 14 24.73 7.34 -22.69
N TYR A 15 25.85 7.59 -22.00
CA TYR A 15 25.97 7.29 -20.57
C TYR A 15 25.07 8.20 -19.72
N LEU A 16 25.13 9.51 -19.93
CA LEU A 16 24.33 10.49 -19.18
C LEU A 16 22.83 10.32 -19.42
N GLU A 17 22.40 9.94 -20.62
CA GLU A 17 20.99 9.65 -20.92
C GLU A 17 20.48 8.43 -20.13
N ARG A 18 21.30 7.38 -20.02
CA ARG A 18 20.98 6.22 -19.17
C ARG A 18 20.89 6.60 -17.71
N VAL A 19 21.81 7.43 -17.21
CA VAL A 19 21.74 7.97 -15.82
C VAL A 19 20.45 8.76 -15.61
N ARG A 20 20.11 9.68 -16.53
CA ARG A 20 18.87 10.47 -16.48
C ARG A 20 17.62 9.60 -16.47
N SER A 21 17.60 8.52 -17.25
CA SER A 21 16.47 7.57 -17.28
C SER A 21 16.21 6.92 -15.91
N LYS A 22 17.26 6.68 -15.12
CA LYS A 22 17.18 6.09 -13.77
C LYS A 22 16.81 7.12 -12.69
N LEU A 23 17.09 8.39 -12.92
CA LEU A 23 16.78 9.50 -12.00
C LEU A 23 15.34 10.04 -12.13
N ARG A 24 14.48 9.42 -12.95
CA ARG A 24 13.09 9.85 -13.20
C ARG A 24 12.21 10.03 -11.95
N LEU A 25 12.61 9.44 -10.82
CA LEU A 25 11.89 9.55 -9.54
C LEU A 25 12.21 10.84 -8.77
N LEU A 26 13.26 11.59 -9.15
CA LEU A 26 13.66 12.85 -8.53
C LEU A 26 12.98 14.06 -9.18
N PRO A 27 12.87 15.21 -8.48
CA PRO A 27 12.47 16.48 -9.08
C PRO A 27 13.39 16.88 -10.25
N ALA A 28 12.84 17.53 -11.29
CA ALA A 28 13.57 17.86 -12.52
C ALA A 28 14.82 18.73 -12.27
N ASN A 29 14.75 19.66 -11.32
CA ASN A 29 15.88 20.50 -10.92
C ASN A 29 17.03 19.70 -10.30
N GLU A 30 16.73 18.71 -9.44
CA GLU A 30 17.75 17.85 -8.83
C GLU A 30 18.38 16.92 -9.88
N GLN A 31 17.59 16.44 -10.85
CA GLN A 31 18.12 15.64 -11.97
C GLN A 31 19.14 16.43 -12.79
N GLU A 32 18.84 17.70 -13.11
CA GLU A 32 19.72 18.54 -13.92
C GLU A 32 21.01 18.91 -13.20
N GLU A 33 20.91 19.25 -11.90
CA GLU A 33 22.07 19.54 -11.06
C GLU A 33 23.02 18.34 -10.99
N PHE A 34 22.48 17.14 -10.74
CA PHE A 34 23.27 15.92 -10.66
C PHE A 34 23.92 15.53 -11.99
N VAL A 35 23.20 15.63 -13.11
CA VAL A 35 23.77 15.35 -14.43
C VAL A 35 24.88 16.34 -14.77
N LYS A 36 24.74 17.61 -14.37
CA LYS A 36 25.77 18.63 -14.56
C LYS A 36 27.02 18.37 -13.72
N GLU A 37 26.85 17.99 -12.45
CA GLU A 37 27.94 17.57 -11.56
C GLU A 37 28.69 16.40 -12.19
N LEU A 38 27.98 15.34 -12.58
CA LEU A 38 28.57 14.13 -13.17
C LEU A 38 29.32 14.44 -14.48
N HIS A 39 28.76 15.30 -15.32
CA HIS A 39 29.43 15.74 -16.55
C HIS A 39 30.73 16.50 -16.28
N SER A 40 30.79 17.31 -15.21
CA SER A 40 32.02 17.98 -14.77
C SER A 40 33.08 16.97 -14.31
N HIS A 41 32.69 15.98 -13.51
CA HIS A 41 33.59 14.92 -13.04
C HIS A 41 34.17 14.09 -14.19
N ILE A 42 33.34 13.75 -15.18
CA ILE A 42 33.79 13.03 -16.39
C ILE A 42 34.83 13.87 -17.13
N TYR A 43 34.57 15.17 -17.31
CA TYR A 43 35.50 16.06 -18.00
C TYR A 43 36.86 16.16 -17.27
N GLU A 44 36.84 16.35 -15.96
CA GLU A 44 38.07 16.44 -15.15
C GLU A 44 38.88 15.14 -15.18
N ALA A 45 38.21 13.99 -15.04
CA ALA A 45 38.86 12.69 -15.11
C ALA A 45 39.40 12.41 -16.52
N TYR A 46 38.66 12.80 -17.56
CA TYR A 46 39.10 12.73 -18.95
C TYR A 46 40.35 13.58 -19.20
N GLN A 47 40.44 14.79 -18.63
CA GLN A 47 41.63 15.62 -18.81
C GLN A 47 42.86 15.09 -18.07
N LYS A 48 42.67 14.46 -16.90
CA LYS A 48 43.76 13.92 -16.07
C LYS A 48 44.39 12.64 -16.61
N ALA A 49 43.65 11.83 -17.36
CA ALA A 49 44.24 10.66 -17.99
C ALA A 49 45.27 11.10 -19.05
N GLN A 50 46.46 10.51 -19.05
CA GLN A 50 47.51 10.73 -20.04
C GLN A 50 47.82 9.40 -20.76
N ASP A 51 48.43 9.49 -21.94
CA ASP A 51 49.02 8.37 -22.69
C ASP A 51 48.07 7.27 -23.18
N GLN A 52 46.83 7.60 -23.54
CA GLN A 52 45.89 6.68 -24.17
C GLN A 52 45.16 7.33 -25.34
N ASP A 53 44.75 6.51 -26.31
CA ASP A 53 43.79 6.90 -27.34
C ASP A 53 42.50 7.46 -26.71
N ASP A 54 41.90 8.45 -27.35
CA ASP A 54 40.74 9.20 -26.83
C ASP A 54 39.57 8.29 -26.42
N VAL A 55 39.33 7.21 -27.17
CA VAL A 55 38.26 6.24 -26.89
C VAL A 55 38.61 5.36 -25.69
N ALA A 56 39.83 4.84 -25.64
CA ALA A 56 40.30 4.04 -24.51
C ALA A 56 40.27 4.87 -23.21
N LYS A 57 40.66 6.14 -23.32
CA LYS A 57 40.66 7.13 -22.25
C LYS A 57 39.26 7.28 -21.65
N ILE A 58 38.24 7.60 -22.45
CA ILE A 58 36.88 7.80 -21.93
C ILE A 58 36.26 6.51 -21.39
N LEU A 59 36.52 5.36 -22.02
CA LEU A 59 36.02 4.07 -21.52
C LEU A 59 36.65 3.72 -20.17
N SER A 60 37.93 4.06 -19.95
CA SER A 60 38.58 3.87 -18.65
C SER A 60 37.95 4.75 -17.56
N VAL A 61 37.63 6.01 -17.88
CA VAL A 61 36.95 6.95 -16.98
C VAL A 61 35.56 6.43 -16.61
N LEU A 62 34.74 6.07 -17.61
CA LEU A 62 33.39 5.56 -17.36
C LEU A 62 33.39 4.24 -16.59
N ARG A 63 34.39 3.37 -16.81
CA ARG A 63 34.55 2.14 -16.02
C ARG A 63 34.87 2.41 -14.56
N ASN A 64 35.66 3.44 -14.26
CA ASN A 64 35.97 3.86 -12.89
C ASN A 64 34.78 4.53 -12.19
N LEU A 65 33.89 5.17 -12.95
CA LEU A 65 32.62 5.70 -12.45
C LEU A 65 31.62 4.59 -12.10
N GLY A 66 31.65 3.47 -12.83
CA GLY A 66 30.77 2.34 -12.60
C GLY A 66 29.48 2.39 -13.42
N GLU A 67 28.59 1.43 -13.18
CA GLU A 67 27.34 1.33 -13.93
C GLU A 67 26.38 2.48 -13.57
N PRO A 68 25.59 3.02 -14.53
CA PRO A 68 24.64 4.09 -14.27
C PRO A 68 23.67 3.81 -13.11
N ALA A 69 23.36 2.53 -12.83
CA ALA A 69 22.48 2.15 -11.73
C ALA A 69 23.17 2.29 -10.37
N GLU A 70 24.44 1.95 -10.27
CA GLU A 70 25.24 2.02 -9.03
C GLU A 70 25.47 3.48 -8.64
N VAL A 71 25.92 4.30 -9.59
CA VAL A 71 26.17 5.75 -9.40
C VAL A 71 24.92 6.48 -8.92
N VAL A 72 23.74 6.09 -9.41
CA VAL A 72 22.46 6.67 -8.98
C VAL A 72 22.05 6.15 -7.59
N SER A 73 22.31 4.88 -7.29
CA SER A 73 21.95 4.25 -6.02
C SER A 73 22.69 4.84 -4.81
N ASP A 74 23.89 5.39 -5.00
CA ASP A 74 24.63 6.06 -3.92
C ASP A 74 24.01 7.41 -3.50
N ARG A 75 23.23 8.05 -4.39
CA ARG A 75 22.61 9.37 -4.13
C ARG A 75 21.11 9.31 -3.86
N LEU A 76 20.42 8.26 -4.30
CA LEU A 76 19.00 8.04 -4.03
C LEU A 76 18.63 8.02 -2.53
N PRO A 77 19.42 7.43 -1.61
CA PRO A 77 19.09 7.39 -0.18
C PRO A 77 19.04 8.80 0.43
N GLY A 78 19.92 9.70 0.01
CA GLY A 78 19.98 11.07 0.51
C GLY A 78 18.88 11.97 -0.06
N ALA A 79 18.57 11.83 -1.35
CA ALA A 79 17.56 12.64 -2.02
C ALA A 79 16.13 12.24 -1.65
N MET A 80 15.84 10.94 -1.44
CA MET A 80 14.54 10.48 -0.91
C MET A 80 14.26 11.01 0.50
N VAL A 81 15.29 11.15 1.34
CA VAL A 81 15.16 11.70 2.70
C VAL A 81 14.91 13.21 2.68
N ARG A 82 15.50 13.97 1.74
CA ARG A 82 15.30 15.42 1.62
C ARG A 82 14.03 15.82 0.86
N SER A 83 13.64 15.09 -0.17
CA SER A 83 12.56 15.48 -1.09
C SER A 83 11.19 14.87 -0.72
N GLY A 84 11.16 13.84 0.15
CA GLY A 84 9.96 12.99 0.35
C GLY A 84 9.19 13.12 1.67
N SER A 85 9.62 13.95 2.63
CA SER A 85 9.06 13.96 3.99
C SER A 85 7.84 14.87 4.20
N LYS A 86 7.05 15.16 3.15
CA LYS A 86 5.83 15.99 3.28
C LYS A 86 4.51 15.35 2.83
N ARG A 87 4.53 14.20 2.14
CA ARG A 87 3.27 13.59 1.62
C ARG A 87 2.83 12.28 2.27
N LYS A 88 3.63 11.68 3.14
CA LYS A 88 3.26 10.44 3.87
C LYS A 88 3.57 10.46 5.38
N LEU A 89 4.07 11.58 5.92
CA LEU A 89 4.39 11.69 7.34
C LEU A 89 3.22 11.35 8.29
N PRO A 90 1.97 11.82 8.08
CA PRO A 90 0.89 11.46 8.97
C PRO A 90 0.54 9.97 8.91
N LEU A 91 0.71 9.31 7.76
CA LEU A 91 0.50 7.88 7.60
C LEU A 91 1.59 7.04 8.28
N TYR A 92 2.84 7.50 8.27
CA TYR A 92 3.93 6.83 9.00
C TYR A 92 3.87 7.11 10.50
N ILE A 93 3.39 8.28 10.92
CA ILE A 93 3.13 8.59 12.34
C ILE A 93 1.93 7.79 12.84
N LEU A 94 0.82 7.71 12.08
CA LEU A 94 -0.28 6.79 12.40
C LEU A 94 0.20 5.34 12.38
N GLY A 95 0.95 4.93 11.36
CA GLY A 95 1.53 3.59 11.27
C GLY A 95 2.42 3.26 12.47
N GLY A 96 3.26 4.22 12.90
CA GLY A 96 4.12 4.12 14.08
C GLY A 96 3.34 4.10 15.39
N ILE A 97 2.27 4.87 15.51
CA ILE A 97 1.35 4.82 16.67
C ILE A 97 0.61 3.49 16.70
N PHE A 98 0.10 2.99 15.58
CA PHE A 98 -0.49 1.65 15.50
C PHE A 98 0.55 0.58 15.86
N ILE A 99 1.78 0.67 15.38
CA ILE A 99 2.86 -0.26 15.73
C ILE A 99 3.27 -0.11 17.20
N ALA A 100 3.26 1.09 17.80
CA ALA A 100 3.61 1.27 19.20
C ALA A 100 2.49 0.80 20.14
N LEU A 101 1.23 1.08 19.78
CA LEU A 101 0.03 0.71 20.53
C LEU A 101 -0.26 -0.79 20.43
N PHE A 102 0.08 -1.43 19.29
CA PHE A 102 -0.14 -2.86 19.06
C PHE A 102 1.12 -3.73 19.12
N GLY A 103 2.31 -3.14 19.04
CA GLY A 103 3.61 -3.85 18.95
C GLY A 103 4.21 -4.29 20.28
N ILE A 104 3.95 -3.54 21.35
CA ILE A 104 4.60 -3.75 22.65
C ILE A 104 3.90 -4.82 23.53
N PRO A 105 2.57 -5.05 23.47
CA PRO A 105 1.95 -6.13 24.25
C PRO A 105 1.82 -7.47 23.50
N LEU A 106 2.59 -7.73 22.44
CA LEU A 106 2.35 -8.81 21.47
C LEU A 106 2.78 -10.22 21.93
N GLY A 107 2.07 -10.71 22.95
CA GLY A 107 1.57 -12.10 22.99
C GLY A 107 0.25 -12.22 22.22
N PHE A 108 -0.70 -13.03 22.73
CA PHE A 108 -2.03 -13.28 22.14
C PHE A 108 -2.88 -12.01 21.85
N GLY A 109 -2.59 -10.86 22.49
CA GLY A 109 -3.40 -9.63 22.38
C GLY A 109 -3.38 -8.97 20.99
N GLY A 110 -2.24 -8.98 20.28
CA GLY A 110 -2.16 -8.37 18.95
C GLY A 110 -3.03 -9.06 17.90
N VAL A 111 -3.19 -10.39 18.03
CA VAL A 111 -4.10 -11.18 17.17
C VAL A 111 -5.55 -10.78 17.44
N GLY A 112 -5.92 -10.59 18.71
CA GLY A 112 -7.26 -10.15 19.10
C GLY A 112 -7.63 -8.79 18.50
N VAL A 113 -6.71 -7.82 18.52
CA VAL A 113 -6.96 -6.51 17.91
C VAL A 113 -7.08 -6.63 16.39
N LEU A 114 -6.17 -7.35 15.73
CA LEU A 114 -6.24 -7.55 14.28
C LEU A 114 -7.58 -8.17 13.85
N LEU A 115 -8.05 -9.17 14.58
CA LEU A 115 -9.36 -9.77 14.37
C LEU A 115 -10.50 -8.79 14.65
N GLY A 116 -10.43 -8.05 15.76
CA GLY A 116 -11.42 -7.02 16.09
C GLY A 116 -11.54 -5.95 15.02
N LEU A 117 -10.41 -5.50 14.47
CA LEU A 117 -10.37 -4.54 13.37
C LEU A 117 -10.98 -5.12 12.09
N LEU A 118 -10.70 -6.39 11.76
CA LEU A 118 -11.33 -7.07 10.62
C LEU A 118 -12.85 -7.20 10.78
N PHE A 119 -13.33 -7.55 11.98
CA PHE A 119 -14.77 -7.59 12.26
C PHE A 119 -15.41 -6.21 12.19
N ALA A 120 -14.77 -5.18 12.73
CA ALA A 120 -15.25 -3.80 12.64
C ALA A 120 -15.37 -3.34 11.17
N LEU A 121 -14.33 -3.59 10.36
CA LEU A 121 -14.35 -3.28 8.92
C LEU A 121 -15.44 -4.06 8.17
N THR A 122 -15.64 -5.32 8.53
CA THR A 122 -16.71 -6.15 7.96
C THR A 122 -18.09 -5.60 8.35
N GLY A 123 -18.26 -5.17 9.61
CA GLY A 123 -19.49 -4.53 10.07
C GLY A 123 -19.80 -3.22 9.34
N VAL A 124 -18.79 -2.36 9.15
CA VAL A 124 -18.92 -1.13 8.35
C VAL A 124 -19.34 -1.45 6.92
N LEU A 125 -18.77 -2.51 6.33
CA LEU A 125 -19.14 -2.94 4.98
C LEU A 125 -20.61 -3.41 4.91
N ILE A 126 -21.06 -4.21 5.87
CA ILE A 126 -22.46 -4.66 5.95
C ILE A 126 -23.40 -3.47 6.09
N ALA A 127 -23.09 -2.54 7.01
CA ALA A 127 -23.87 -1.32 7.20
C ALA A 127 -23.93 -0.46 5.93
N TYR A 128 -22.82 -0.35 5.20
CA TYR A 128 -22.76 0.37 3.93
C TYR A 128 -23.70 -0.23 2.86
N TYR A 129 -23.69 -1.56 2.69
CA TYR A 129 -24.59 -2.23 1.74
C TYR A 129 -26.05 -2.20 2.19
N ALA A 130 -26.31 -2.30 3.50
CA ALA A 130 -27.65 -2.13 4.05
C ALA A 130 -28.18 -0.72 3.75
N ALA A 131 -27.37 0.33 3.98
CA ALA A 131 -27.75 1.71 3.66
C ALA A 131 -28.00 1.90 2.17
N ALA A 132 -27.14 1.37 1.29
CA ALA A 132 -27.34 1.43 -0.15
C ALA A 132 -28.63 0.72 -0.57
N GLY A 133 -28.92 -0.46 -0.01
CA GLY A 133 -30.14 -1.21 -0.25
C GLY A 133 -31.40 -0.46 0.21
N SER A 134 -31.38 0.09 1.43
CA SER A 134 -32.49 0.89 1.96
C SER A 134 -32.75 2.14 1.11
N ILE A 135 -31.70 2.82 0.64
CA ILE A 135 -31.83 3.98 -0.27
C ILE A 135 -32.48 3.56 -1.60
N LEU A 136 -32.07 2.44 -2.19
CA LEU A 136 -32.65 1.93 -3.43
C LEU A 136 -34.10 1.51 -3.26
N LEU A 137 -34.42 0.79 -2.18
CA LEU A 137 -35.79 0.36 -1.88
C LEU A 137 -36.69 1.56 -1.62
N GLY A 138 -36.23 2.52 -0.82
CA GLY A 138 -36.94 3.77 -0.57
C GLY A 138 -37.19 4.54 -1.87
N GLY A 139 -36.16 4.71 -2.70
CA GLY A 139 -36.29 5.33 -4.02
C GLY A 139 -37.27 4.58 -4.94
N GLY A 140 -37.25 3.25 -4.94
CA GLY A 140 -38.18 2.43 -5.71
C GLY A 140 -39.64 2.58 -5.25
N VAL A 141 -39.89 2.54 -3.94
CA VAL A 141 -41.23 2.74 -3.36
C VAL A 141 -41.73 4.16 -3.67
N PHE A 142 -40.90 5.20 -3.46
CA PHE A 142 -41.28 6.56 -3.82
C PHE A 142 -41.54 6.72 -5.32
N GLY A 143 -40.74 6.09 -6.17
CA GLY A 143 -40.94 6.13 -7.62
C GLY A 143 -42.28 5.54 -8.01
N LEU A 144 -42.64 4.39 -7.43
CA LEU A 144 -43.93 3.73 -7.65
C LEU A 144 -45.09 4.58 -7.15
N LEU A 145 -44.97 5.20 -5.97
CA LEU A 145 -45.95 6.14 -5.44
C LEU A 145 -46.14 7.37 -6.34
N GLY A 146 -45.05 7.95 -6.84
CA GLY A 146 -45.08 9.06 -7.78
C GLY A 146 -45.77 8.68 -9.10
N VAL A 147 -45.49 7.48 -9.63
CA VAL A 147 -46.16 6.96 -10.84
C VAL A 147 -47.66 6.74 -10.60
N ILE A 148 -48.05 6.16 -9.46
CA ILE A 148 -49.47 6.04 -9.08
C ILE A 148 -50.13 7.42 -9.02
N ARG A 149 -49.47 8.42 -8.41
CA ARG A 149 -49.99 9.78 -8.32
C ARG A 149 -50.25 10.41 -9.69
N VAL A 150 -49.37 10.17 -10.67
CA VAL A 150 -49.50 10.74 -12.03
C VAL A 150 -50.51 9.97 -12.89
N LEU A 151 -50.47 8.64 -12.89
CA LEU A 151 -51.26 7.81 -13.81
C LEU A 151 -52.65 7.44 -13.25
N LEU A 152 -52.79 7.34 -11.93
CA LEU A 152 -53.97 6.78 -11.25
C LEU A 152 -54.37 7.67 -10.05
N PRO A 153 -54.77 8.93 -10.27
CA PRO A 153 -55.04 9.90 -9.19
C PRO A 153 -56.16 9.44 -8.24
N GLU A 154 -57.18 8.72 -8.73
CA GLU A 154 -58.24 8.18 -7.87
C GLU A 154 -57.73 7.12 -6.88
N LEU A 155 -56.77 6.28 -7.28
CA LEU A 155 -56.18 5.29 -6.37
C LEU A 155 -55.35 5.98 -5.30
N TRP A 156 -54.64 7.05 -5.66
CA TRP A 156 -53.90 7.85 -4.71
C TRP A 156 -54.83 8.44 -3.63
N GLU A 157 -55.94 9.03 -4.02
CA GLU A 157 -56.92 9.58 -3.06
C GLU A 157 -57.49 8.50 -2.15
N ARG A 158 -57.75 7.29 -2.66
CA ARG A 158 -58.15 6.15 -1.83
C ARG A 158 -57.07 5.75 -0.83
N LEU A 159 -55.80 5.73 -1.24
CA LEU A 159 -54.68 5.41 -0.35
C LEU A 159 -54.49 6.46 0.75
N VAL A 160 -54.70 7.74 0.42
CA VAL A 160 -54.66 8.84 1.40
C VAL A 160 -55.85 8.75 2.36
N THR A 161 -57.07 8.54 1.86
CA THR A 161 -58.27 8.46 2.72
C THR A 161 -58.26 7.23 3.63
N LEU A 162 -57.70 6.11 3.17
CA LEU A 162 -57.46 4.92 3.99
C LEU A 162 -56.33 5.11 5.02
N GLY A 163 -55.58 6.22 4.98
CA GLY A 163 -54.48 6.50 5.90
C GLY A 163 -53.20 5.72 5.62
N PHE A 164 -53.09 5.06 4.46
CA PHE A 164 -51.84 4.39 4.07
C PHE A 164 -50.74 5.40 3.71
N ILE A 165 -51.13 6.57 3.22
CA ILE A 165 -50.21 7.65 2.85
C ILE A 165 -50.62 8.90 3.63
N GLN A 166 -49.81 9.28 4.62
CA GLN A 166 -49.91 10.55 5.33
C GLN A 166 -48.74 11.43 4.88
N ILE A 167 -49.05 12.54 4.20
CA ILE A 167 -48.07 13.56 3.86
C ILE A 167 -48.38 14.78 4.73
N ASP A 168 -48.04 14.67 6.00
CA ASP A 168 -48.23 15.75 6.97
C ASP A 168 -46.92 16.52 7.19
N GLY A 169 -47.05 17.74 7.69
CA GLY A 169 -45.93 18.62 8.03
C GLY A 169 -45.36 19.41 6.85
N PRO A 170 -44.16 19.98 6.99
CA PRO A 170 -43.64 21.00 6.07
C PRO A 170 -43.54 20.54 4.61
N VAL A 171 -43.32 19.24 4.39
CA VAL A 171 -43.23 18.65 3.05
C VAL A 171 -44.62 18.56 2.41
N GLY A 172 -45.65 18.21 3.18
CA GLY A 172 -47.03 18.19 2.71
C GLY A 172 -47.53 19.59 2.36
N ASP A 173 -47.28 20.55 3.24
CA ASP A 173 -47.62 21.95 3.01
C ASP A 173 -46.94 22.49 1.76
N PHE A 174 -45.65 22.19 1.55
CA PHE A 174 -44.94 22.58 0.33
C PHE A 174 -45.56 21.94 -0.92
N LEU A 175 -45.82 20.64 -0.91
CA LEU A 175 -46.40 19.92 -2.05
C LEU A 175 -47.82 20.42 -2.38
N ALA A 176 -48.59 20.83 -1.37
CA ALA A 176 -49.95 21.35 -1.54
C ALA A 176 -50.02 22.62 -2.40
N HIS A 177 -48.92 23.36 -2.57
CA HIS A 177 -48.86 24.54 -3.45
C HIS A 177 -48.85 24.18 -4.95
N PHE A 178 -48.60 22.92 -5.29
CA PHE A 178 -48.49 22.45 -6.67
C PHE A 178 -49.69 21.60 -7.09
N PRO A 179 -50.06 21.59 -8.38
CA PRO A 179 -51.09 20.70 -8.89
C PRO A 179 -50.67 19.23 -8.75
N ALA A 180 -51.66 18.32 -8.70
CA ALA A 180 -51.44 16.90 -8.42
C ALA A 180 -50.46 16.20 -9.38
N SER A 181 -50.45 16.61 -10.66
CA SER A 181 -49.50 16.12 -11.67
C SER A 181 -48.05 16.47 -11.31
N ASP A 182 -47.83 17.71 -10.88
CA ASP A 182 -46.49 18.24 -10.60
C ASP A 182 -45.96 17.65 -9.29
N GLN A 183 -46.83 17.46 -8.29
CA GLN A 183 -46.49 16.72 -7.06
C GLN A 183 -45.95 15.32 -7.40
N GLY A 184 -46.66 14.59 -8.28
CA GLY A 184 -46.23 13.27 -8.74
C GLY A 184 -44.88 13.30 -9.45
N LEU A 185 -44.65 14.29 -10.32
CA LEU A 185 -43.37 14.49 -11.00
C LEU A 185 -42.23 14.79 -10.02
N PHE A 186 -42.45 15.62 -9.01
CA PHE A 186 -41.45 15.89 -7.97
C PHE A 186 -41.10 14.60 -7.20
N ILE A 187 -42.10 13.80 -6.82
CA ILE A 187 -41.87 12.51 -6.14
C ILE A 187 -41.03 11.58 -7.02
N ILE A 188 -41.34 11.46 -8.32
CA ILE A 188 -40.57 10.65 -9.28
C ILE A 188 -39.13 11.17 -9.41
N LEU A 189 -38.95 12.50 -9.45
CA LEU A 189 -37.63 13.11 -9.56
C LEU A 189 -36.78 12.80 -8.33
N PHE A 190 -37.32 12.98 -7.12
CA PHE A 190 -36.62 12.61 -5.89
C PHE A 190 -36.32 11.11 -5.83
N ALA A 191 -37.29 10.26 -6.17
CA ALA A 191 -37.11 8.82 -6.27
C ALA A 191 -35.94 8.44 -7.20
N SER A 192 -35.85 9.09 -8.37
CA SER A 192 -34.76 8.88 -9.32
C SER A 192 -33.39 9.25 -8.72
N LEU A 193 -33.32 10.35 -7.95
CA LEU A 193 -32.10 10.77 -7.26
C LEU A 193 -31.67 9.72 -6.23
N PHE A 194 -32.59 9.19 -5.43
CA PHE A 194 -32.30 8.11 -4.48
C PHE A 194 -31.83 6.83 -5.20
N ILE A 195 -32.47 6.45 -6.32
CA ILE A 195 -32.06 5.29 -7.11
C ILE A 195 -30.63 5.48 -7.66
N VAL A 196 -30.34 6.64 -8.25
CA VAL A 196 -29.00 6.96 -8.77
C VAL A 196 -27.96 6.96 -7.65
N ALA A 197 -28.27 7.56 -6.49
CA ALA A 197 -27.39 7.56 -5.33
C ALA A 197 -27.11 6.13 -4.81
N GLY A 198 -28.16 5.32 -4.66
CA GLY A 198 -28.04 3.93 -4.23
C GLY A 198 -27.25 3.06 -5.21
N LEU A 199 -27.46 3.21 -6.52
CA LEU A 199 -26.67 2.53 -7.54
C LEU A 199 -25.21 3.01 -7.54
N GLY A 200 -24.98 4.30 -7.32
CA GLY A 200 -23.67 4.89 -7.12
C GLY A 200 -22.94 4.27 -5.93
N MET A 201 -23.64 4.10 -4.81
CA MET A 201 -23.10 3.42 -3.63
C MET A 201 -22.78 1.94 -3.91
N LEU A 202 -23.67 1.19 -4.57
CA LEU A 202 -23.39 -0.21 -4.93
C LEU A 202 -22.17 -0.33 -5.87
N ARG A 203 -22.02 0.60 -6.82
CA ARG A 203 -20.84 0.65 -7.70
C ARG A 203 -19.57 0.98 -6.92
N GLY A 204 -19.63 1.94 -6.00
CA GLY A 204 -18.55 2.31 -5.09
C GLY A 204 -18.13 1.17 -4.16
N GLY A 205 -19.10 0.39 -3.67
CA GLY A 205 -18.90 -0.76 -2.79
C GLY A 205 -17.99 -1.84 -3.39
N ARG A 206 -17.88 -1.95 -4.72
CA ARG A 206 -16.94 -2.86 -5.38
C ARG A 206 -15.48 -2.54 -5.05
N TYR A 207 -15.13 -1.27 -4.87
CA TYR A 207 -13.78 -0.87 -4.47
C TYR A 207 -13.50 -1.19 -3.01
N LEU A 208 -14.50 -1.01 -2.12
CA LEU A 208 -14.40 -1.40 -0.71
C LEU A 208 -14.19 -2.90 -0.55
N LEU A 209 -14.93 -3.73 -1.30
CA LEU A 209 -14.74 -5.19 -1.30
C LEU A 209 -13.34 -5.60 -1.76
N ARG A 210 -12.79 -4.96 -2.80
CA ARG A 210 -11.41 -5.22 -3.26
C ARG A 210 -10.40 -4.87 -2.17
N GLY A 211 -10.55 -3.71 -1.53
CA GLY A 211 -9.69 -3.28 -0.43
C GLY A 211 -9.78 -4.22 0.77
N LEU A 212 -10.99 -4.63 1.17
CA LEU A 212 -11.20 -5.57 2.27
C LEU A 212 -10.60 -6.95 1.97
N ARG A 213 -10.80 -7.48 0.75
CA ARG A 213 -10.19 -8.75 0.33
C ARG A 213 -8.66 -8.70 0.38
N PHE A 214 -8.08 -7.57 -0.04
CA PHE A 214 -6.63 -7.36 0.07
C PHE A 214 -6.18 -7.36 1.54
N LEU A 215 -6.89 -6.68 2.43
CA LEU A 215 -6.62 -6.68 3.88
C LEU A 215 -6.70 -8.09 4.48
N PHE A 216 -7.75 -8.86 4.16
CA PHE A 216 -7.87 -10.24 4.62
C PHE A 216 -6.71 -11.12 4.15
N ASN A 217 -6.32 -11.01 2.87
CA ASN A 217 -5.19 -11.75 2.34
C ASN A 217 -3.89 -11.38 3.07
N LEU A 218 -3.66 -10.08 3.33
CA LEU A 218 -2.49 -9.60 4.05
C LEU A 218 -2.43 -10.14 5.48
N VAL A 219 -3.55 -10.07 6.21
CA VAL A 219 -3.63 -10.59 7.59
C VAL A 219 -3.45 -12.10 7.60
N PHE A 220 -4.04 -12.83 6.65
CA PHE A 220 -3.90 -14.28 6.55
C PHE A 220 -2.45 -14.70 6.23
N GLU A 221 -1.79 -14.03 5.31
CA GLU A 221 -0.37 -14.26 5.03
C GLU A 221 0.51 -14.00 6.24
N TRP A 222 0.26 -12.90 6.96
CA TRP A 222 0.99 -12.57 8.18
C TRP A 222 0.79 -13.64 9.27
N MET A 223 -0.46 -14.05 9.52
CA MET A 223 -0.76 -15.13 10.46
C MET A 223 -0.08 -16.45 10.06
N ARG A 224 -0.04 -16.78 8.76
CA ARG A 224 0.63 -17.98 8.27
C ARG A 224 2.13 -17.94 8.54
N ARG A 225 2.80 -16.80 8.29
CA ARG A 225 4.22 -16.61 8.60
C ARG A 225 4.48 -16.68 10.11
N PHE A 226 3.60 -16.08 10.90
CA PHE A 226 3.69 -16.12 12.36
C PHE A 226 3.55 -17.54 12.92
N ALA A 227 2.54 -18.30 12.46
CA ALA A 227 2.35 -19.69 12.83
C ALA A 227 3.55 -20.56 12.46
N GLN A 228 4.15 -20.34 11.29
CA GLN A 228 5.38 -21.02 10.88
C GLN A 228 6.57 -20.67 11.79
N SER A 229 6.70 -19.41 12.21
CA SER A 229 7.73 -18.95 13.15
C SER A 229 7.60 -19.62 14.51
N ILE A 230 6.38 -19.66 15.08
CA ILE A 230 6.10 -20.36 16.34
C ILE A 230 6.41 -21.85 16.21
N ARG A 231 5.96 -22.50 15.13
CA ARG A 231 6.18 -23.93 14.91
C ARG A 231 7.68 -24.26 14.83
N ARG A 232 8.49 -23.40 14.22
CA ARG A 232 9.96 -23.56 14.19
C ARG A 232 10.57 -23.44 15.58
N LYS A 233 10.17 -22.44 16.37
CA LYS A 233 10.65 -22.27 17.75
C LYS A 233 10.28 -23.46 18.65
N LEU A 234 9.07 -24.00 18.52
CA LEU A 234 8.64 -25.17 19.30
C LEU A 234 9.36 -26.47 18.90
N ARG A 235 9.74 -26.62 17.62
CA ARG A 235 10.45 -27.81 17.12
C ARG A 235 11.95 -27.80 17.48
N GLN A 236 12.53 -26.65 17.81
CA GLN A 236 13.92 -26.51 18.26
C GLN A 236 14.13 -26.83 19.75
N LYS A 237 13.18 -27.48 20.44
CA LYS A 237 13.50 -28.07 21.76
C LYS A 237 14.67 -29.04 21.56
N PRO A 238 15.83 -28.81 22.19
CA PRO A 238 17.00 -29.67 22.03
C PRO A 238 16.59 -31.07 22.47
N GLY A 239 16.73 -32.05 21.57
CA GLY A 239 16.70 -33.44 21.97
C GLY A 239 17.74 -33.66 23.06
N PRO A 240 17.52 -34.58 24.03
CA PRO A 240 18.50 -34.88 25.05
C PRO A 240 19.84 -35.13 24.37
N ALA A 241 20.88 -34.41 24.83
CA ALA A 241 22.22 -34.53 24.27
C ALA A 241 22.60 -36.02 24.19
N PRO A 242 23.23 -36.48 23.09
CA PRO A 242 23.72 -37.85 23.03
C PRO A 242 24.64 -38.05 24.22
N ILE A 243 24.25 -38.95 25.13
CA ILE A 243 25.07 -39.38 26.25
C ILE A 243 26.25 -40.10 25.62
N PHE A 244 27.34 -39.37 25.38
CA PHE A 244 28.62 -39.96 25.03
C PHE A 244 29.04 -40.82 26.22
N SER A 245 28.88 -42.13 26.06
CA SER A 245 29.36 -43.15 26.97
C SER A 245 30.87 -42.97 27.18
N GLN A 246 31.24 -42.46 28.36
CA GLN A 246 32.59 -42.56 28.90
C GLN A 246 32.88 -44.03 29.20
N SER A 247 33.33 -44.80 28.22
CA SER A 247 33.81 -46.16 28.44
C SER A 247 35.02 -46.45 27.57
N SER A 248 36.19 -46.00 28.01
CA SER A 248 37.48 -46.70 27.86
C SER A 248 38.64 -45.77 28.26
N ARG A 249 38.95 -45.71 29.57
CA ARG A 249 40.31 -45.39 30.01
C ARG A 249 41.10 -46.70 30.00
N PRO A 250 42.23 -46.81 29.26
CA PRO A 250 43.15 -47.92 29.44
C PRO A 250 43.86 -47.77 30.80
N PHE A 251 44.03 -48.92 31.45
CA PHE A 251 44.66 -49.12 32.73
C PHE A 251 46.18 -48.89 32.62
N GLU A 252 46.70 -47.75 33.08
CA GLU A 252 48.14 -47.58 33.28
C GLU A 252 48.53 -48.22 34.61
N GLY A 253 49.19 -49.38 34.53
CA GLY A 253 49.74 -50.11 35.66
C GLY A 253 51.09 -49.55 36.14
N PRO A 254 51.53 -49.89 37.38
CA PRO A 254 52.77 -49.40 37.94
C PRO A 254 53.93 -50.37 37.68
N TYR A 255 54.94 -49.95 36.91
CA TYR A 255 56.27 -50.56 36.88
C TYR A 255 57.29 -49.45 37.15
N ASN A 256 57.63 -49.20 38.40
CA ASN A 256 58.66 -49.89 39.19
C ASN A 256 60.07 -49.72 38.61
N ALA A 257 60.88 -49.04 39.40
CA ALA A 257 62.28 -48.73 39.22
C ALA A 257 63.13 -49.96 38.90
N ARG A 258 64.27 -49.77 38.22
CA ARG A 258 65.60 -50.00 38.82
C ARG A 258 66.75 -50.08 37.81
N PHE A 259 67.91 -49.67 38.34
CA PHE A 259 69.27 -50.13 38.07
C PHE A 259 69.92 -49.62 36.74
N VAL A 260 70.91 -48.70 36.77
CA VAL A 260 72.36 -48.90 37.10
C VAL A 260 73.13 -49.38 35.85
N LYS A 261 74.34 -48.97 35.50
CA LYS A 261 75.50 -48.35 36.18
C LYS A 261 76.49 -47.87 35.09
N PHE A 262 77.36 -46.96 35.50
CA PHE A 262 78.73 -46.68 35.05
C PHE A 262 78.96 -46.16 33.62
#